data_AF-A0A3C0AK45-F1
#
_entry.id   AF-A0A3C0AK45-F1
#
_cell.length_a   1.000
_cell.length_b   1.000
_cell.length_c   1.000
_cell.angle_alpha   90.00
_cell.angle_beta   90.00
_cell.angle_gamma   90.00
#
_symmetry.space_group_name_H-M   'P 1'
#
loop_
_entity.id
_entity.type
_entity.pdbx_description
1 polymer ?
#
loop_
_entity_poly.entity_id
_entity_poly.type
_entity_poly.pdbx_seq_one_letter_code
_entity_poly.pdbx_strand_id
1 'polypeptide(L)'
;FTGEGTGMHDFGAIYDLVAPSVNRASKPGEWTNIEITCNGPHVSVAVNNEIVAKLNADEWTEPGKRLDGSDHKFKDAVKDFPRKGYLGFQDHGHKVWYKNVKLLAL
;
A
#
# COMPACT_ATOMS: atom_id res chain seq x y z
N PHE A 1 -18.10 5.83 2.78
CA PHE A 1 -17.34 5.94 4.03
C PHE A 1 -15.87 5.81 3.71
N THR A 2 -15.07 6.84 3.97
CA THR A 2 -13.63 6.69 4.11
C THR A 2 -13.44 6.30 5.58
N GLY A 3 -13.09 5.04 5.86
CA GLY A 3 -12.82 4.63 7.24
C GLY A 3 -11.77 5.55 7.87
N GLU A 4 -11.88 5.80 9.18
CA GLU A 4 -10.93 6.67 9.92
C GLU A 4 -9.75 5.88 10.50
N GLY A 5 -9.71 4.56 10.27
CA GLY A 5 -8.72 3.67 10.84
C GLY A 5 -7.33 3.83 10.22
N THR A 6 -6.35 3.27 10.94
CA THR A 6 -4.94 3.17 10.56
C THR A 6 -4.44 1.73 10.71
N GLY A 7 -5.31 0.75 10.55
CA GLY A 7 -5.00 -0.67 10.58
C GLY A 7 -4.40 -1.21 9.27
N MET A 8 -4.01 -2.48 9.29
CA MET A 8 -3.37 -3.20 8.17
C MET A 8 -4.25 -3.32 6.91
N HIS A 9 -5.56 -3.10 7.04
CA HIS A 9 -6.54 -3.17 5.95
C HIS A 9 -7.19 -1.82 5.66
N ASP A 10 -6.74 -0.75 6.33
CA ASP A 10 -7.27 0.60 6.13
C ASP A 10 -6.57 1.34 4.98
N PHE A 11 -7.16 2.45 4.57
CA PHE A 11 -6.69 3.24 3.43
C PHE A 11 -5.26 3.78 3.64
N GLY A 12 -4.40 3.56 2.64
CA GLY A 12 -2.98 3.94 2.69
C GLY A 12 -2.05 2.83 3.21
N ALA A 13 -2.60 1.72 3.71
CA ALA A 13 -1.80 0.54 4.05
C ALA A 13 -1.12 -0.06 2.81
N ILE A 14 0.06 -0.65 3.01
CA ILE A 14 0.47 -1.76 2.15
C ILE A 14 -0.27 -2.99 2.67
N TYR A 15 -1.37 -3.31 1.99
CA TYR A 15 -2.43 -4.18 2.50
C TYR A 15 -1.89 -5.47 3.15
N ASP A 16 -2.30 -5.69 4.40
CA ASP A 16 -1.95 -6.83 5.24
C ASP A 16 -0.47 -6.95 5.65
N LEU A 17 0.40 -6.01 5.25
CA LEU A 17 1.82 -5.98 5.59
C LEU A 17 2.18 -4.79 6.49
N VAL A 18 1.88 -3.57 6.06
CA VAL A 18 2.26 -2.35 6.78
C VAL A 18 1.05 -1.42 6.88
N ALA A 19 0.65 -1.14 8.12
CA ALA A 19 -0.40 -0.19 8.42
C ALA A 19 0.06 1.26 8.16
N PRO A 20 -0.82 2.17 7.75
CA PRO A 20 -0.46 3.57 7.57
C PRO A 20 -0.22 4.21 8.95
N SER A 21 0.80 5.06 9.06
CA SER A 21 1.09 5.82 10.28
C SER A 21 0.00 6.84 10.62
N VAL A 22 -0.72 7.32 9.60
CA VAL A 22 -1.80 8.30 9.72
C VAL A 22 -2.79 8.13 8.57
N ASN A 23 -4.07 8.34 8.85
CA ASN A 23 -5.09 8.42 7.82
C ASN A 23 -5.16 9.86 7.27
N ARG A 24 -4.85 10.00 5.98
CA ARG A 24 -4.86 11.28 5.26
C ARG A 24 -5.89 11.33 4.14
N ALA A 25 -6.90 10.46 4.18
CA ALA A 25 -7.97 10.46 3.19
C ALA A 25 -8.74 11.79 3.22
N SER A 26 -9.04 12.33 2.04
CA SER A 26 -9.99 13.43 1.88
C SER A 26 -11.43 12.93 2.17
N LYS A 27 -12.37 13.85 2.37
CA LYS A 27 -13.77 13.49 2.66
C LYS A 27 -14.41 12.77 1.47
N PRO A 28 -15.48 11.96 1.68
CA PRO A 28 -16.22 11.37 0.58
C PRO A 28 -16.71 12.43 -0.44
N GLY A 29 -16.42 12.20 -1.73
CA GLY A 29 -16.72 13.13 -2.82
C GLY A 29 -15.58 14.08 -3.17
N GLU A 30 -14.55 14.18 -2.32
CA GLU A 30 -13.32 14.90 -2.61
C GLU A 30 -12.27 13.96 -3.20
N TRP A 31 -11.29 14.55 -3.90
CA TRP A 31 -10.17 13.79 -4.45
C TRP A 31 -9.07 13.63 -3.41
N THR A 32 -8.56 12.41 -3.28
CA THR A 32 -7.34 12.09 -2.52
C THR A 32 -6.23 11.82 -3.51
N ASN A 33 -5.06 12.43 -3.32
CA ASN A 33 -3.87 12.11 -4.09
C ASN A 33 -3.15 10.90 -3.47
N ILE A 34 -2.77 9.93 -4.28
CA ILE A 34 -1.92 8.80 -3.88
C ILE A 34 -0.70 8.78 -4.80
N GLU A 35 0.47 8.68 -4.18
CA GLU A 35 1.72 8.39 -4.86
C GLU A 35 2.29 7.07 -4.31
N ILE A 36 2.66 6.16 -5.22
CA ILE A 36 3.32 4.90 -4.88
C ILE A 36 4.68 4.91 -5.55
N THR A 37 5.73 4.78 -4.74
CA THR A 37 7.12 4.76 -5.21
C THR A 37 7.70 3.37 -4.97
N CYS A 38 8.19 2.74 -6.03
CA CYS A 38 8.81 1.40 -6.00
C CYS A 38 10.27 1.51 -6.47
N ASN A 39 11.21 1.65 -5.53
CA ASN A 39 12.64 1.77 -5.79
C ASN A 39 13.40 0.52 -5.29
N GLY A 40 13.61 -0.45 -6.19
CA GLY A 40 14.21 -1.73 -5.82
C GLY A 40 13.33 -2.45 -4.80
N PRO A 41 13.86 -2.79 -3.60
CA PRO A 41 13.05 -3.41 -2.54
C PRO A 41 12.24 -2.39 -1.73
N HIS A 42 12.52 -1.09 -1.87
CA HIS A 42 11.83 -0.05 -1.10
C HIS A 42 10.51 0.33 -1.79
N VAL A 43 9.41 0.15 -1.07
CA VAL A 43 8.08 0.57 -1.52
C VAL A 43 7.52 1.56 -0.50
N SER A 44 6.99 2.69 -0.99
CA SER A 44 6.31 3.66 -0.13
C SER A 44 4.99 4.11 -0.73
N VAL A 45 4.02 4.37 0.15
CA VAL A 45 2.72 4.96 -0.19
C VAL A 45 2.64 6.33 0.46
N ALA A 46 2.43 7.36 -0.34
CA ALA A 46 2.10 8.70 0.13
C ALA A 46 0.65 9.05 -0.18
N VAL A 47 -0.02 9.68 0.79
CA VAL A 47 -1.40 10.15 0.68
C VAL A 47 -1.40 11.64 0.93
N ASN A 48 -1.93 12.42 0.00
CA ASN A 48 -1.96 13.89 0.08
C ASN A 48 -0.58 14.47 0.47
N ASN A 49 0.49 14.01 -0.20
CA ASN A 49 1.89 14.44 -0.07
C ASN A 49 2.61 14.03 1.23
N GLU A 50 2.01 13.19 2.07
CA GLU A 50 2.67 12.63 3.26
C GLU A 50 2.87 11.13 3.10
N ILE A 51 4.09 10.64 3.36
CA ILE A 51 4.35 9.19 3.32
C ILE A 51 3.71 8.56 4.54
N VAL A 52 2.70 7.72 4.31
CA VAL A 52 1.94 7.06 5.37
C VAL A 52 2.40 5.63 5.60
N ALA A 53 2.97 4.95 4.60
CA ALA A 53 3.45 3.58 4.76
C ALA A 53 4.74 3.36 3.95
N LYS A 54 5.66 2.55 4.50
CA LYS A 54 6.94 2.19 3.87
C LYS A 54 7.26 0.74 4.19
N LEU A 55 7.88 0.05 3.25
CA LEU A 55 8.49 -1.25 3.47
C LEU A 55 9.81 -1.36 2.69
N ASN A 56 10.74 -2.15 3.22
CA ASN A 56 11.88 -2.68 2.49
C ASN A 56 11.66 -4.19 2.35
N ALA A 57 11.32 -4.66 1.14
CA ALA A 57 10.91 -6.05 0.91
C ALA A 57 11.99 -7.06 1.31
N ASP A 58 13.26 -6.69 1.28
CA ASP A 58 14.38 -7.58 1.61
C ASP A 58 14.45 -7.92 3.11
N GLU A 59 13.81 -7.12 3.98
CA GLU A 59 13.69 -7.41 5.42
C GLU A 59 12.66 -8.51 5.71
N TRP A 60 11.80 -8.83 4.76
CA TRP A 60 10.67 -9.74 4.93
C TRP A 60 11.04 -11.13 4.41
N THR A 61 11.84 -11.83 5.20
CA THR A 61 12.47 -13.12 4.85
C THR A 61 11.63 -14.34 5.21
N GLU A 62 10.68 -14.20 6.12
CA GLU A 62 9.87 -15.29 6.64
C GLU A 62 8.50 -15.36 5.95
N PRO A 63 8.12 -16.50 5.36
CA PRO A 63 6.80 -16.67 4.77
C PRO A 63 5.68 -16.56 5.81
N GLY A 64 4.63 -15.80 5.49
CA GLY A 64 3.47 -15.63 6.37
C GLY A 64 3.69 -14.73 7.58
N LYS A 65 4.87 -14.10 7.74
CA LYS A 65 5.22 -13.33 8.93
C LYS A 65 5.56 -11.88 8.61
N ARG A 66 5.02 -10.98 9.43
CA ARG A 66 5.44 -9.58 9.49
C ARG A 66 6.71 -9.41 10.31
N LEU A 67 7.34 -8.25 10.18
CA LEU A 67 8.55 -7.91 10.94
C LEU A 67 8.35 -7.90 12.46
N ASP A 68 7.12 -7.71 12.93
CA ASP A 68 6.75 -7.79 14.35
C ASP A 68 6.39 -9.21 14.82
N GLY A 69 6.50 -10.21 13.94
CA GLY A 69 6.19 -11.62 14.19
C GLY A 69 4.72 -12.01 14.02
N SER A 70 3.82 -11.05 13.77
CA SER A 70 2.40 -11.33 13.50
C SER A 70 2.16 -11.95 12.12
N ASP A 71 1.02 -12.64 11.94
CA ASP A 71 0.72 -13.40 10.71
C ASP A 71 0.08 -12.56 9.61
N HIS A 72 0.52 -12.73 8.36
CA HIS A 72 -0.11 -12.15 7.16
C HIS A 72 -0.53 -13.24 6.15
N LYS A 73 -1.40 -12.89 5.20
CA LYS A 73 -2.01 -13.85 4.25
C LYS A 73 -1.06 -14.48 3.22
N PHE A 74 0.07 -13.83 2.91
CA PHE A 74 0.96 -14.29 1.83
C PHE A 74 1.76 -15.53 2.26
N LYS A 75 1.81 -16.53 1.37
CA LYS A 75 2.43 -17.84 1.64
C LYS A 75 3.91 -17.90 1.32
N ASP A 76 4.41 -16.97 0.51
CA ASP A 76 5.84 -16.81 0.23
C ASP A 76 6.38 -15.63 1.01
N ALA A 77 7.69 -15.62 1.26
CA ALA A 77 8.36 -14.46 1.85
C ALA A 77 8.27 -13.27 0.89
N VAL A 78 7.94 -12.08 1.41
CA VAL A 78 7.76 -10.87 0.57
C VAL A 78 9.07 -10.52 -0.17
N LYS A 79 10.24 -10.84 0.40
CA LYS A 79 11.52 -10.68 -0.29
C LYS A 79 11.59 -11.42 -1.62
N ASP A 80 10.84 -12.50 -1.81
CA ASP A 80 10.89 -13.34 -3.01
C ASP A 80 9.86 -12.92 -4.08
N PHE A 81 9.04 -11.89 -3.81
CA PHE A 81 8.07 -11.39 -4.78
C PHE A 81 8.74 -10.77 -6.02
N PRO A 82 8.12 -10.86 -7.21
CA PRO A 82 8.63 -10.21 -8.42
C PRO A 82 8.86 -8.70 -8.22
N ARG A 83 10.02 -8.22 -8.66
CA ARG A 83 10.39 -6.79 -8.57
C ARG A 83 9.85 -5.93 -9.72
N LYS A 84 9.17 -6.56 -10.69
CA LYS A 84 8.53 -5.91 -11.84
C LYS A 84 7.19 -6.59 -12.09
N GLY A 85 6.22 -5.80 -12.57
CA GLY A 85 4.88 -6.28 -12.84
C GLY A 85 4.02 -5.19 -13.47
N TYR A 86 2.71 -5.37 -13.40
CA TYR A 86 1.72 -4.46 -13.96
C TYR A 86 1.09 -3.59 -12.87
N LEU A 87 0.66 -2.39 -13.26
CA LEU A 87 -0.22 -1.55 -12.44
C LEU A 87 -1.68 -1.92 -12.75
N GLY A 88 -2.52 -1.99 -11.72
CA GLY A 88 -3.94 -2.28 -11.88
C GLY A 88 -4.80 -1.69 -10.76
N PHE A 89 -6.11 -1.75 -10.97
CA PHE A 89 -7.13 -1.32 -10.00
C PHE A 89 -7.98 -2.51 -9.62
N GLN A 90 -8.34 -2.59 -8.34
CA GLN A 90 -9.12 -3.70 -7.81
C GLN A 90 -10.62 -3.48 -8.01
N ASP A 91 -11.33 -4.52 -8.46
CA ASP A 91 -12.77 -4.62 -8.26
C ASP A 91 -13.03 -5.34 -6.93
N HIS A 92 -13.71 -4.66 -6.02
CA HIS A 92 -14.10 -5.19 -4.71
C HIS A 92 -15.57 -4.86 -4.38
N GLY A 93 -16.43 -4.84 -5.40
CA GLY A 93 -17.89 -4.71 -5.22
C GLY A 93 -18.39 -3.29 -4.92
N HIS A 94 -17.51 -2.29 -4.90
CA HIS A 94 -17.86 -0.89 -4.68
C HIS A 94 -17.35 0.00 -5.81
N LYS A 95 -18.11 1.05 -6.14
CA LYS A 95 -17.71 2.04 -7.15
C LYS A 95 -16.61 2.94 -6.60
N VAL A 96 -15.54 3.07 -7.36
CA VAL A 96 -14.42 4.00 -7.13
C VAL A 96 -14.06 4.67 -8.46
N TRP A 97 -13.63 5.92 -8.40
CA TRP A 97 -13.24 6.70 -9.57
C TRP A 97 -11.77 7.09 -9.47
N TYR A 98 -11.08 7.06 -10.61
CA TYR A 98 -9.69 7.44 -10.74
C TYR A 98 -9.54 8.54 -11.79
N LYS A 99 -8.59 9.44 -11.58
CA LYS A 99 -8.17 10.44 -12.57
C LYS A 99 -6.68 10.70 -12.44
N ASN A 100 -6.07 11.28 -13.47
CA ASN A 100 -4.66 11.66 -13.48
C ASN A 100 -3.70 10.50 -13.15
N VAL A 101 -4.04 9.29 -13.58
CA VAL A 101 -3.19 8.10 -13.41
C VAL A 101 -1.97 8.26 -14.32
N LYS A 102 -0.79 8.29 -13.71
CA LYS A 102 0.50 8.42 -14.40
C LYS A 102 1.44 7.35 -13.90
N LEU A 103 2.24 6.79 -14.81
CA LEU A 103 3.35 5.92 -14.48
C LEU A 103 4.62 6.61 -14.96
N LEU A 104 5.51 6.93 -14.02
CA LEU A 104 6.76 7.62 -14.28
C LEU A 104 7.92 6.68 -13.95
N ALA A 105 8.99 6.75 -14.73
CA ALA A 105 10.25 6.14 -14.33
C ALA A 105 10.85 6.91 -13.13
N LEU A 106 11.56 6.18 -12.28
CA LEU A 106 12.35 6.76 -11.18
C LEU A 106 13.70 7.28 -11.69
#